data_AF-A0AAD5WIE6-F1
#
_entry.id   AF-A0AAD5WIE6-F1
#
_cell.length_a   1.000
_cell.length_b   1.000
_cell.length_c   1.000
_cell.angle_alpha   90.00
_cell.angle_beta   90.00
_cell.angle_gamma   90.00
#
_symmetry.space_group_name_H-M   'P 1'
#
loop_
_entity.id
_entity.type
_entity.pdbx_description
1 polymer ?
#
loop_
_entity_poly.entity_id
_entity_poly.type
_entity_poly.pdbx_seq_one_letter_code
_entity_poly.pdbx_strand_id
1 'polypeptide(L)'
;MIDIHCDRHYTGSACEWPVCVHGYVDPLRRVCACINHFAPPFCEFCLPGFWGKACDREILPALGDPHLPAFFAHVVIYSIGVIFMLATYYAWNCVCYGRLS
;
A
#
# COMPACT_ATOMS: atom_id res chain seq x y z
N MET A 1 -24.58 26.54 39.76
CA MET A 1 -23.41 26.05 38.99
C MET A 1 -23.94 25.60 37.65
N ILE A 2 -23.52 26.22 36.55
CA ILE A 2 -23.88 25.79 35.21
C ILE A 2 -22.94 24.63 34.89
N ASP A 3 -23.49 23.42 34.76
CA ASP A 3 -22.73 22.25 34.32
C ASP A 3 -22.64 22.30 32.80
N ILE A 4 -21.46 22.65 32.29
CA ILE A 4 -21.21 22.78 30.85
C ILE A 4 -20.83 21.38 30.37
N HIS A 5 -21.76 20.70 29.73
CA HIS A 5 -21.50 19.39 29.13
C HIS A 5 -20.89 19.56 27.73
N CYS A 6 -19.59 19.27 27.61
CA CYS A 6 -18.90 19.28 26.32
C CYS A 6 -19.09 17.98 25.55
N ASP A 7 -18.98 18.07 24.21
CA ASP A 7 -18.89 16.89 23.35
C ASP A 7 -17.64 16.07 23.70
N ARG A 8 -17.62 14.77 23.41
CA ARG A 8 -16.51 13.87 23.81
C ARG A 8 -15.15 14.32 23.30
N HIS A 9 -15.14 15.05 22.18
CA HIS A 9 -13.92 15.50 21.53
C HIS A 9 -13.49 16.91 21.91
N TYR A 10 -14.16 17.56 22.89
CA TYR A 10 -13.85 18.92 23.32
C TYR A 10 -13.81 19.07 24.85
N THR A 11 -12.97 19.97 25.34
CA THR A 11 -12.77 20.25 26.75
C THR A 11 -12.57 21.74 27.03
N GLY A 12 -12.53 22.10 28.31
CA GLY A 12 -12.38 23.47 28.81
C GLY A 12 -13.69 24.11 29.27
N SER A 13 -13.58 25.30 29.87
CA SER A 13 -14.71 26.04 30.42
C SER A 13 -15.74 26.50 29.39
N ALA A 14 -15.39 26.44 28.11
CA ALA A 14 -16.27 26.78 26.99
C ALA A 14 -16.22 25.72 25.87
N CYS A 15 -15.77 24.50 26.15
CA CYS A 15 -15.60 23.43 25.15
C CYS A 15 -14.75 23.85 23.95
N GLU A 16 -13.74 24.69 24.19
CA GLU A 16 -12.99 25.37 23.13
C GLU A 16 -11.72 24.63 22.70
N TRP A 17 -11.33 23.60 23.45
CA TRP A 17 -10.10 22.84 23.24
C TRP A 17 -10.44 21.45 22.70
N PRO A 18 -9.95 21.05 21.51
CA PRO A 18 -10.14 19.69 21.04
C PRO A 18 -9.34 18.71 21.90
N VAL A 19 -9.86 17.51 22.10
CA VAL A 19 -9.17 16.42 22.79
C VAL A 19 -8.47 15.56 21.75
N CYS A 20 -7.14 15.44 21.86
CA CYS A 20 -6.32 14.64 20.95
C CYS A 20 -5.95 13.32 21.64
N VAL A 21 -6.32 12.19 21.04
CA VAL A 21 -6.00 10.86 21.63
C VAL A 21 -4.53 10.54 21.47
N HIS A 22 -3.99 10.72 20.26
CA HIS A 22 -2.60 10.46 19.91
C HIS A 22 -1.90 11.70 19.35
N GLY A 23 -1.75 12.72 20.20
CA GLY A 23 -1.15 13.98 19.79
C GLY A 23 -1.14 15.03 20.89
N TYR A 24 -0.88 16.27 20.49
CA TYR A 24 -1.03 17.44 21.34
C TYR A 24 -1.89 18.49 20.64
N VAL A 25 -2.54 19.34 21.42
CA VAL A 25 -3.32 20.46 20.88
C VAL A 25 -2.36 21.56 20.49
N ASP A 26 -2.46 22.03 19.26
CA ASP A 26 -1.70 23.17 18.76
C ASP A 26 -2.43 24.47 19.16
N PRO A 27 -1.96 25.23 20.16
CA PRO A 27 -2.72 26.33 20.75
C PRO A 27 -2.93 27.50 19.77
N LEU A 28 -2.05 27.62 18.77
CA LEU A 28 -2.14 28.66 17.75
C LEU A 28 -3.27 28.40 16.75
N ARG A 29 -3.45 27.13 16.36
CA ARG A 29 -4.43 26.73 15.34
C ARG A 29 -5.72 26.16 15.94
N ARG A 30 -5.74 25.84 17.24
CA ARG A 30 -6.81 25.10 17.93
C ARG A 30 -7.18 23.79 17.23
N VAL A 31 -6.17 23.06 16.75
CA VAL A 31 -6.32 21.75 16.08
C VAL A 31 -5.36 20.77 16.72
N CYS A 32 -5.67 19.48 16.66
CA CYS A 32 -4.74 18.43 17.10
C CYS A 32 -3.57 18.26 16.12
N ALA A 33 -2.36 18.38 16.64
CA ALA A 33 -1.14 17.92 15.99
C ALA A 33 -0.94 16.43 16.32
N CYS A 34 -1.21 15.57 15.35
CA CYS A 34 -1.09 14.13 15.51
C CYS A 34 0.38 13.69 15.48
N ILE A 35 0.73 12.75 16.37
CA ILE A 35 2.05 12.11 16.39
C ILE A 35 1.98 10.87 15.49
N ASN A 36 3.07 10.49 14.81
CA ASN A 36 3.09 9.41 13.81
C ASN A 36 2.09 9.63 12.66
N HIS A 37 1.68 8.57 11.98
CA HIS A 37 0.75 8.58 10.86
C HIS A 37 -0.72 8.52 11.32
N PHE A 38 -1.07 9.21 12.41
CA PHE A 38 -2.47 9.36 12.83
C PHE A 38 -3.15 10.50 12.07
N ALA A 39 -4.43 10.31 11.73
CA ALA A 39 -5.21 11.18 10.90
C ALA A 39 -5.89 12.29 11.74
N PRO A 40 -5.81 13.56 11.31
CA PRO A 40 -6.64 14.63 11.88
C PRO A 40 -8.13 14.36 11.61
N PRO A 41 -9.08 14.86 12.43
CA PRO A 41 -8.94 15.98 13.38
C PRO A 41 -8.66 15.63 14.85
N PHE A 42 -8.84 14.38 15.30
CA PHE A 42 -8.67 13.99 16.72
C PHE A 42 -7.57 12.93 16.97
N CYS A 43 -6.87 12.52 15.90
CA CYS A 43 -5.79 11.54 15.96
C CYS A 43 -6.24 10.18 16.50
N GLU A 44 -7.47 9.76 16.20
CA GLU A 44 -8.03 8.46 16.62
C GLU A 44 -7.77 7.35 15.59
N PHE A 45 -7.66 7.73 14.32
CA PHE A 45 -7.53 6.81 13.20
C PHE A 45 -6.17 6.96 12.53
N CYS A 46 -5.73 5.94 11.81
CA CYS A 46 -4.52 6.01 10.99
C CYS A 46 -4.78 6.71 9.65
N LEU A 47 -3.73 7.31 9.07
CA LEU A 47 -3.75 7.74 7.68
C LEU A 47 -4.01 6.55 6.75
N PRO A 48 -4.61 6.79 5.57
CA PRO A 48 -4.80 5.75 4.58
C PRO A 48 -3.45 5.13 4.20
N GLY A 49 -3.39 3.79 4.23
CA GLY A 49 -2.14 3.04 4.02
C GLY A 49 -1.40 2.69 5.30
N PHE A 50 -1.76 3.26 6.45
CA PHE A 50 -1.17 2.92 7.75
C PHE A 50 -2.15 2.15 8.64
N TRP A 51 -1.65 1.22 9.43
CA TRP A 51 -2.42 0.37 10.34
C TRP A 51 -1.60 -0.02 11.57
N GLY A 52 -2.25 -0.68 12.53
CA GLY A 52 -1.65 -1.06 13.82
C GLY A 52 -2.07 -0.11 14.95
N LYS A 53 -1.69 -0.48 16.19
CA LYS A 53 -2.10 0.30 17.38
C LYS A 53 -1.45 1.67 17.46
N ALA A 54 -0.31 1.86 16.79
CA ALA A 54 0.44 3.12 16.77
C ALA A 54 0.53 3.72 15.36
N CYS A 55 -0.26 3.21 14.39
CA CYS A 55 -0.16 3.59 12.97
C CYS A 55 1.27 3.51 12.43
N ASP A 56 2.01 2.51 12.92
CA ASP A 56 3.42 2.26 12.65
C ASP A 56 3.64 1.32 11.46
N ARG A 57 2.59 0.61 11.03
CA ARG A 57 2.67 -0.37 9.96
C ARG A 57 2.10 0.22 8.70
N GLU A 58 2.85 0.13 7.62
CA GLU A 58 2.37 0.47 6.29
C GLU A 58 1.79 -0.79 5.63
N ILE A 59 0.65 -0.65 4.98
CA ILE A 59 0.19 -1.63 4.01
C ILE A 59 1.17 -1.49 2.85
N LEU A 60 2.13 -2.41 2.74
CA LEU A 60 2.90 -2.53 1.50
C LEU A 60 1.88 -2.53 0.37
N PRO A 61 2.01 -1.67 -0.66
CA PRO A 61 1.21 -1.77 -1.85
C PRO A 61 1.59 -3.06 -2.56
N ALA A 62 1.08 -4.19 -2.06
CA ALA A 62 1.09 -5.48 -2.73
C ALA A 62 0.15 -5.48 -3.96
N LEU A 63 -0.43 -4.31 -4.25
CA LEU A 63 -1.13 -3.97 -5.48
C LEU A 63 -0.45 -2.80 -6.20
N GLY A 64 0.86 -2.65 -6.08
CA GLY A 64 1.60 -2.05 -7.18
C GLY A 64 1.33 -2.93 -8.39
N ASP A 65 0.78 -2.35 -9.46
CA ASP A 65 0.65 -3.02 -10.75
C ASP A 65 1.91 -3.87 -10.97
N PRO A 66 1.78 -5.13 -11.40
CA PRO A 66 2.93 -5.96 -11.69
C PRO A 66 3.60 -5.41 -12.94
N HIS A 67 4.29 -4.28 -12.80
CA HIS A 67 5.36 -3.87 -13.69
C HIS A 67 6.50 -4.84 -13.39
N LEU A 68 6.35 -6.08 -13.87
CA LEU A 68 7.49 -6.91 -14.19
C LEU A 68 8.43 -6.00 -14.99
N PRO A 69 9.68 -5.81 -14.55
CA PRO A 69 10.62 -4.99 -15.30
C PRO A 69 10.64 -5.53 -16.73
N ALA A 70 10.57 -4.65 -17.72
CA ALA A 70 10.48 -5.01 -19.15
C ALA A 70 11.51 -6.09 -19.55
N PHE A 71 12.65 -6.13 -18.87
CA PHE A 71 13.66 -7.17 -18.97
C PHE A 71 13.12 -8.61 -18.84
N PHE A 72 12.24 -8.90 -17.87
CA PHE A 72 11.70 -10.24 -17.70
C PHE A 72 10.78 -10.65 -18.85
N ALA A 73 10.02 -9.70 -19.42
CA ALA A 73 9.18 -9.96 -20.59
C ALA A 73 10.04 -10.35 -21.81
N HIS A 74 11.15 -9.65 -22.04
CA HIS A 74 12.06 -9.98 -23.14
C HIS A 74 12.68 -11.36 -22.97
N VAL A 75 13.19 -11.69 -21.78
CA VAL A 75 13.79 -13.01 -21.51
C VAL A 75 12.80 -14.15 -21.73
N VAL A 76 11.53 -13.97 -21.31
CA VAL A 76 10.48 -14.98 -21.51
C VAL A 76 10.10 -15.13 -22.99
N ILE A 77 10.00 -14.02 -23.74
CA ILE A 77 9.69 -14.08 -25.18
C ILE A 77 10.82 -14.77 -25.95
N TYR A 78 12.08 -14.43 -25.65
CA TYR A 78 13.23 -15.08 -26.29
C TYR A 78 13.31 -16.56 -25.95
N SER A 79 13.06 -16.95 -24.69
CA SER A 79 13.10 -18.36 -24.31
C SER A 79 12.02 -19.18 -25.02
N ILE A 80 10.80 -18.67 -25.13
CA ILE A 80 9.71 -19.31 -25.89
C ILE A 80 10.09 -19.45 -27.37
N GLY A 81 10.66 -18.42 -27.99
CA GLY A 81 11.08 -18.45 -29.39
C GLY A 81 12.16 -19.50 -29.67
N VAL A 82 13.16 -19.61 -28.79
CA VAL A 82 14.23 -20.63 -28.89
C VAL A 82 13.67 -22.03 -28.72
N ILE A 83 12.79 -22.26 -27.75
CA ILE A 83 12.14 -23.55 -27.54
C ILE A 83 11.33 -23.96 -28.76
N PHE A 84 10.57 -23.02 -29.36
CA PHE A 84 9.78 -23.30 -30.55
C PHE A 84 10.66 -23.64 -31.76
N MET A 85 11.75 -22.90 -31.98
CA MET A 85 12.73 -23.19 -33.04
C MET A 85 13.38 -24.56 -32.87
N LEU A 86 13.76 -24.92 -31.65
CA LEU A 86 14.30 -26.25 -31.36
C LEU A 86 13.26 -27.34 -31.62
N ALA A 87 12.02 -27.15 -31.17
CA ALA A 87 10.94 -28.10 -31.37
C ALA A 87 10.64 -28.37 -32.84
N THR A 88 10.59 -27.33 -33.69
CA THR A 88 10.38 -27.50 -35.13
C THR A 88 11.58 -28.14 -35.81
N TYR A 89 12.80 -27.80 -35.40
CA TYR A 89 14.02 -28.46 -35.88
C TYR A 89 14.03 -29.96 -35.57
N TYR A 90 13.72 -30.34 -34.33
CA TYR A 90 13.65 -31.76 -33.95
C TYR A 90 12.50 -32.48 -34.66
N ALA A 91 11.33 -31.85 -34.78
CA ALA A 91 10.20 -32.42 -35.51
C ALA A 91 10.54 -32.66 -36.98
N TRP A 92 11.21 -31.72 -37.66
CA TRP A 92 11.67 -31.92 -39.02
C TRP A 92 12.74 -32.99 -39.14
N ASN A 93 13.72 -33.02 -38.24
CA ASN A 93 14.73 -34.07 -38.25
C ASN A 93 14.13 -35.45 -37.97
N CYS A 94 13.17 -35.58 -37.05
CA CYS A 94 12.44 -36.82 -36.82
C CYS A 94 11.60 -37.25 -38.03
N VAL A 95 10.90 -36.30 -38.68
CA VAL A 95 10.10 -36.58 -39.89
C VAL A 95 10.99 -36.98 -41.08
N CYS A 96 12.17 -36.36 -41.22
CA CYS A 96 13.15 -36.74 -42.24
C CYS A 96 13.84 -38.07 -41.92
N TYR A 97 14.17 -38.37 -40.66
CA TYR A 97 14.75 -39.66 -40.26
C TYR A 97 13.76 -40.82 -40.40
N GLY A 98 12.48 -40.61 -40.11
CA GLY A 98 11.44 -41.63 -40.26
C GLY A 98 11.00 -41.91 -41.71
N ARG A 99 11.56 -41.18 -42.69
CA ARG A 99 11.26 -41.37 -44.13
C ARG A 99 12.37 -42.11 -44.90
N LEU A 100 13.47 -42.46 -44.22
CA LEU A 100 14.66 -43.13 -44.78
C LEU A 100 14.91 -44.53 -44.18
N SER A 101 14.05 -44.99 -43.26
CA SER A 101 14.00 -46.38 -42.76
C SER A 101 12.77 -47.10 -43.29
#